data_AF-D6GUD0-F1
#
_entry.id   AF-D6GUD0-F1
#
_cell.length_a   1.000
_cell.length_b   1.000
_cell.length_c   1.000
_cell.angle_alpha   90.00
_cell.angle_beta   90.00
_cell.angle_gamma   90.00
#
_symmetry.space_group_name_H-M   'P 1'
#
loop_
_entity.id
_entity.type
_entity.pdbx_description
1 polymer ?
#
loop_
_entity_poly.entity_id
_entity_poly.type
_entity_poly.pdbx_seq_one_letter_code
_entity_poly.pdbx_strand_id
1 'polypeptide(L)'
;MYNPLSKKAQSALEYMMTYGWAILIIVIVAVILYSMGIFNPSSSVTATSSGFSPFVASSAICNSLALKIAFIVGGLPNGATTATLNSLTLSSPTGFSSSSFPITIPLNGTVTSGSTFTVVSPLAKVNCYSSGVSSGAHFAVNGNLSYTVYTPAGKVTLFSTGTIAGINSPSQSLVANFTNSSNIQVPGTSSTATIMEWRSCVTP
;
A
#
# COMPACT_ATOMS: atom_id res chain seq x y z
N MET A 1 32.43 47.61 -46.49
CA MET A 1 32.54 47.04 -45.13
C MET A 1 31.76 45.74 -45.09
N TYR A 2 32.42 44.60 -44.95
CA TYR A 2 31.80 43.27 -44.93
C TYR A 2 31.37 42.96 -43.49
N ASN A 3 30.06 42.75 -43.26
CA ASN A 3 29.51 42.50 -41.92
C ASN A 3 29.39 40.97 -41.68
N PRO A 4 30.30 40.36 -40.90
CA PRO A 4 30.38 38.90 -40.74
C PRO A 4 29.19 38.29 -39.97
N LEU A 5 28.30 39.12 -39.41
CA LEU A 5 27.14 38.69 -38.63
C LEU A 5 26.06 37.98 -39.49
N SER A 6 25.89 38.36 -40.76
CA SER A 6 24.82 37.78 -41.60
C SER A 6 25.07 36.32 -41.95
N LYS A 7 26.34 35.93 -42.17
CA LYS A 7 26.69 34.54 -42.53
C LYS A 7 26.51 33.58 -41.36
N LYS A 8 26.81 34.01 -40.11
CA LYS A 8 26.58 33.19 -38.90
C LYS A 8 25.09 32.94 -38.64
N ALA A 9 24.25 33.96 -38.84
CA ALA A 9 22.81 33.82 -38.68
C ALA A 9 22.19 32.90 -39.74
N GLN A 10 22.69 32.94 -40.97
CA GLN A 10 22.22 32.09 -42.06
C GLN A 10 22.61 30.61 -41.84
N SER A 11 23.83 30.33 -41.35
CA SER A 11 24.23 28.96 -40.97
C SER A 11 23.46 28.43 -39.75
N ALA A 12 23.10 29.28 -38.78
CA ALA A 12 22.29 28.86 -37.63
C ALA A 12 20.86 28.47 -38.02
N LEU A 13 20.27 29.12 -39.03
CA LEU A 13 18.95 28.78 -39.56
C LEU A 13 18.93 27.42 -40.29
N GLU A 14 20.01 27.06 -40.98
CA GLU A 14 20.13 25.77 -41.66
C GLU A 14 20.18 24.60 -40.65
N TYR A 15 20.85 24.79 -39.52
CA TYR A 15 20.84 23.81 -38.43
C TYR A 15 19.48 23.72 -37.72
N MET A 16 18.78 24.84 -37.51
CA MET A 16 17.41 24.82 -36.96
C MET A 16 16.42 24.06 -37.85
N MET A 17 16.57 24.14 -39.17
CA MET A 17 15.68 23.47 -40.12
C MET A 17 15.96 21.96 -40.22
N THR A 18 17.23 21.55 -40.16
CA THR A 18 17.64 20.14 -40.29
C THR A 18 17.59 19.36 -38.97
N TYR A 19 17.62 20.03 -37.81
CA TYR A 19 17.36 19.40 -36.52
C TYR A 19 15.92 19.61 -36.02
N GLY A 20 15.11 20.36 -36.77
CA GLY A 20 13.68 20.59 -36.47
C GLY A 20 12.87 19.29 -36.40
N TRP A 21 13.24 18.27 -37.19
CA TRP A 21 12.61 16.95 -37.10
C TRP A 21 13.03 16.18 -35.84
N ALA A 22 14.27 16.37 -35.38
CA ALA A 22 14.78 15.69 -34.19
C ALA A 22 14.07 16.19 -32.93
N ILE A 23 13.85 17.50 -32.80
CA ILE A 23 13.07 18.05 -31.67
C ILE A 23 11.61 17.60 -31.73
N LEU A 24 11.02 17.47 -32.92
CA LEU A 24 9.66 16.97 -33.10
C LEU A 24 9.51 15.52 -32.59
N ILE A 25 10.47 14.66 -32.89
CA ILE A 25 10.47 13.27 -32.39
C ILE A 25 10.53 13.23 -30.86
N ILE A 26 11.40 14.04 -30.25
CA ILE A 26 11.54 14.09 -28.78
C ILE A 26 10.21 14.50 -28.13
N VAL A 27 9.51 15.50 -28.68
CA VAL A 27 8.21 15.95 -28.16
C VAL A 27 7.16 14.84 -28.28
N ILE A 28 7.10 14.14 -29.42
CA ILE A 28 6.15 13.03 -29.60
C ILE A 28 6.42 11.91 -28.58
N VAL A 29 7.68 11.53 -28.38
CA VAL A 29 8.06 10.51 -27.39
C VAL A 29 7.67 10.97 -25.98
N ALA A 30 7.91 12.22 -25.62
CA ALA A 30 7.52 12.77 -24.32
C ALA A 30 5.99 12.72 -24.11
N VAL A 31 5.19 13.05 -25.12
CA VAL A 31 3.72 12.95 -25.07
C VAL A 31 3.27 11.50 -24.92
N ILE A 32 3.85 10.56 -25.68
CA ILE A 32 3.53 9.13 -25.56
C ILE A 32 3.88 8.60 -24.17
N LEU A 33 5.07 8.90 -23.65
CA LEU A 33 5.49 8.49 -22.31
C LEU A 33 4.60 9.11 -21.21
N TYR A 34 4.18 10.37 -21.38
CA TYR A 34 3.20 11.01 -20.51
C TYR A 34 1.84 10.29 -20.56
N SER A 35 1.34 9.98 -21.76
CA SER A 35 0.08 9.23 -21.94
C SER A 35 0.17 7.78 -21.46
N MET A 36 1.34 7.15 -21.52
CA MET A 36 1.60 5.82 -20.94
C MET A 36 1.77 5.86 -19.41
N GLY A 37 1.75 7.05 -18.79
CA GLY A 37 1.79 7.20 -17.35
C GLY A 37 3.13 6.82 -16.71
N ILE A 38 4.22 6.73 -17.48
CA ILE A 38 5.54 6.37 -16.91
C ILE A 38 6.09 7.46 -15.97
N PHE A 39 5.63 8.70 -16.16
CA PHE A 39 5.89 9.82 -15.26
C PHE A 39 4.78 10.01 -14.21
N ASN A 40 3.91 9.01 -14.01
CA ASN A 40 2.93 9.03 -12.93
C ASN A 40 3.51 8.33 -11.69
N PRO A 41 4.13 9.06 -10.73
CA PRO A 41 4.64 8.45 -9.49
C PRO A 41 3.53 7.80 -8.65
N SER A 42 2.26 8.11 -8.93
CA SER A 42 1.09 7.54 -8.25
C SER A 42 0.77 6.11 -8.67
N SER A 43 1.25 5.65 -9.84
CA SER A 43 0.93 4.31 -10.37
C SER A 43 1.72 3.17 -9.71
N SER A 44 2.75 3.49 -8.93
CA SER A 44 3.69 2.51 -8.37
C SER A 44 3.92 2.67 -6.87
N VAL A 45 2.91 3.15 -6.13
CA VAL A 45 2.97 3.08 -4.66
C VAL A 45 2.32 1.78 -4.21
N THR A 46 3.12 0.72 -4.25
CA THR A 46 2.98 -0.39 -3.31
C THR A 46 3.04 0.21 -1.91
N ALA A 47 2.15 -0.22 -1.00
CA ALA A 47 2.20 0.28 0.36
C ALA A 47 3.60 0.10 0.95
N THR A 48 4.22 1.19 1.37
CA THR A 48 5.56 1.17 1.95
C THR A 48 5.41 1.06 3.46
N SER A 49 6.11 0.11 4.07
CA SER A 49 6.25 0.05 5.52
C SER A 49 7.70 0.08 5.94
N SER A 50 7.99 0.78 7.04
CA SER A 50 9.34 0.90 7.59
C SER A 50 9.31 0.76 9.11
N GLY A 51 10.28 0.03 9.66
CA GLY A 51 10.51 -0.09 11.10
C GLY A 51 9.93 -1.34 11.74
N PHE A 52 8.92 -1.99 11.13
CA PHE A 52 8.38 -3.22 11.70
C PHE A 52 9.41 -4.36 11.60
N SER A 53 9.66 -5.03 12.72
CA SER A 53 10.51 -6.22 12.82
C SER A 53 10.01 -7.10 13.96
N PRO A 54 9.77 -8.40 13.73
CA PRO A 54 10.08 -9.18 12.52
C PRO A 54 8.99 -9.13 11.42
N PHE A 55 7.99 -8.26 11.54
CA PHE A 55 6.86 -8.21 10.63
C PHE A 55 7.11 -7.20 9.50
N VAL A 56 6.79 -7.54 8.26
CA VAL A 56 6.90 -6.60 7.14
C VAL A 56 5.50 -6.38 6.57
N ALA A 57 5.02 -5.14 6.53
CA ALA A 57 3.74 -4.87 5.88
C ALA A 57 3.95 -4.91 4.37
N SER A 58 3.33 -5.88 3.70
CA SER A 58 3.46 -6.12 2.26
C SER A 58 2.49 -5.26 1.45
N SER A 59 1.31 -4.97 2.00
CA SER A 59 0.32 -4.14 1.35
C SER A 59 -0.60 -3.48 2.38
N ALA A 60 -1.09 -2.30 2.05
CA ALA A 60 -2.08 -1.58 2.82
C ALA A 60 -3.02 -0.86 1.86
N ILE A 61 -4.32 -1.09 2.02
CA ILE A 61 -5.35 -0.47 1.22
C ILE A 61 -6.36 0.13 2.18
N CYS A 62 -6.75 1.37 1.91
CA CYS A 62 -7.75 2.05 2.70
C CYS A 62 -8.90 2.56 1.82
N ASN A 63 -10.12 2.34 2.28
CA ASN A 63 -11.35 2.78 1.61
C ASN A 63 -12.17 3.72 2.53
N SER A 64 -13.44 3.90 2.20
CA SER A 64 -14.39 4.73 2.97
C SER A 64 -14.96 4.04 4.22
N LEU A 65 -14.52 2.84 4.56
CA LEU A 65 -15.07 2.04 5.65
C LEU A 65 -14.00 1.45 6.59
N ALA A 66 -12.86 1.03 6.05
CA ALA A 66 -11.79 0.38 6.79
C ALA A 66 -10.42 0.50 6.11
N LEU A 67 -9.37 0.38 6.93
CA LEU A 67 -7.99 0.15 6.56
C LEU A 67 -7.70 -1.35 6.65
N LYS A 68 -7.17 -1.94 5.59
CA LYS A 68 -6.71 -3.33 5.53
C LYS A 68 -5.21 -3.35 5.32
N ILE A 69 -4.48 -4.09 6.14
CA ILE A 69 -3.02 -4.21 6.09
C ILE A 69 -2.66 -5.70 6.06
N ALA A 70 -1.83 -6.10 5.11
CA ALA A 70 -1.26 -7.44 5.05
C ALA A 70 0.18 -7.41 5.58
N PHE A 71 0.50 -8.33 6.47
CA PHE A 71 1.83 -8.50 7.03
C PHE A 71 2.40 -9.86 6.63
N ILE A 72 3.70 -9.88 6.34
CA ILE A 72 4.52 -11.08 6.19
C ILE A 72 5.34 -11.23 7.47
N VAL A 73 5.40 -12.43 8.01
CA VAL A 73 6.16 -12.74 9.21
C VAL A 73 7.57 -13.18 8.82
N GLY A 74 8.59 -12.42 9.23
CA GLY A 74 10.00 -12.76 9.05
C GLY A 74 10.51 -13.77 10.07
N GLY A 75 11.82 -13.76 10.30
CA GLY A 75 12.44 -14.57 11.35
C GLY A 75 12.08 -14.02 12.73
N LEU A 76 11.43 -14.83 13.56
CA LEU A 76 11.07 -14.41 14.92
C LEU A 76 12.32 -14.36 15.82
N PRO A 77 12.34 -13.45 16.81
CA PRO A 77 13.46 -13.33 17.74
C PRO A 77 13.63 -14.59 18.60
N ASN A 78 14.86 -14.80 19.08
CA ASN A 78 15.21 -15.85 20.04
C ASN A 78 14.90 -17.29 19.58
N GLY A 79 14.88 -17.54 18.27
CA GLY A 79 14.64 -18.87 17.70
C GLY A 79 13.21 -19.39 17.87
N ALA A 80 12.26 -18.52 18.24
CA ALA A 80 10.85 -18.89 18.28
C ALA A 80 10.34 -19.21 16.87
N THR A 81 9.51 -20.24 16.73
CA THR A 81 8.86 -20.59 15.45
C THR A 81 7.46 -20.00 15.33
N THR A 82 6.85 -19.62 16.47
CA THR A 82 5.48 -19.12 16.55
C THR A 82 5.39 -17.86 17.43
N ALA A 83 4.49 -16.95 17.07
CA ALA A 83 4.13 -15.77 17.84
C ALA A 83 2.61 -15.68 17.97
N THR A 84 2.09 -15.34 19.14
CA THR A 84 0.69 -14.91 19.30
C THR A 84 0.61 -13.41 19.13
N LEU A 85 -0.20 -12.92 18.20
CA LEU A 85 -0.49 -11.49 18.07
C LEU A 85 -1.46 -11.07 19.17
N ASN A 86 -1.24 -9.89 19.77
CA ASN A 86 -2.05 -9.37 20.86
C ASN A 86 -2.89 -8.17 20.41
N SER A 87 -2.25 -7.15 19.84
CA SER A 87 -2.92 -5.96 19.33
C SER A 87 -2.05 -5.15 18.38
N LEU A 88 -2.70 -4.43 17.47
CA LEU A 88 -2.07 -3.39 16.64
C LEU A 88 -2.69 -2.05 17.03
N THR A 89 -1.89 -1.14 17.59
CA THR A 89 -2.31 0.25 17.79
C THR A 89 -1.82 1.09 16.64
N LEU A 90 -2.69 1.95 16.09
CA LEU A 90 -2.33 2.88 15.03
C LEU A 90 -2.48 4.31 15.57
N SER A 91 -1.51 5.18 15.25
CA SER A 91 -1.40 6.55 15.73
C SER A 91 -0.79 7.46 14.66
N SER A 92 -0.92 8.78 14.85
CA SER A 92 -0.34 9.81 13.98
C SER A 92 -0.71 9.67 12.48
N PRO A 93 -2.02 9.66 12.15
CA PRO A 93 -2.47 9.56 10.76
C PRO A 93 -2.15 10.81 9.93
N THR A 94 -1.92 10.60 8.64
CA THR A 94 -1.91 11.64 7.61
C THR A 94 -2.63 11.12 6.37
N GLY A 95 -3.35 12.00 5.65
CA GLY A 95 -4.09 11.59 4.45
C GLY A 95 -5.42 10.85 4.70
N PHE A 96 -5.98 10.96 5.90
CA PHE A 96 -7.30 10.40 6.26
C PHE A 96 -8.36 11.50 6.24
N SER A 97 -9.55 11.20 5.73
CA SER A 97 -10.65 12.17 5.64
C SER A 97 -11.46 12.29 6.93
N SER A 98 -11.59 11.19 7.67
CA SER A 98 -12.20 11.17 9.00
C SER A 98 -11.71 9.95 9.77
N SER A 99 -11.15 10.17 10.95
CA SER A 99 -10.57 9.08 11.72
C SER A 99 -10.43 9.40 13.20
N SER A 100 -10.83 8.46 14.06
CA SER A 100 -10.67 8.59 15.51
C SER A 100 -9.38 7.89 15.96
N PHE A 101 -8.25 8.59 16.00
CA PHE A 101 -6.98 8.04 16.46
C PHE A 101 -6.65 8.45 17.91
N PRO A 102 -5.88 7.62 18.67
CA PRO A 102 -5.35 6.32 18.28
C PRO A 102 -6.44 5.24 18.21
N ILE A 103 -6.29 4.28 17.31
CA ILE A 103 -7.14 3.08 17.27
C ILE A 103 -6.35 1.88 17.74
N THR A 104 -6.98 1.02 18.54
CA THR A 104 -6.41 -0.26 18.97
C THR A 104 -7.22 -1.38 18.36
N ILE A 105 -6.56 -2.22 17.57
CA ILE A 105 -7.14 -3.38 16.91
C ILE A 105 -6.73 -4.60 17.73
N PRO A 106 -7.65 -5.24 18.46
CA PRO A 106 -7.33 -6.49 19.16
C PRO A 106 -7.06 -7.59 18.13
N LEU A 107 -5.98 -8.35 18.34
CA LEU A 107 -5.61 -9.48 17.51
C LEU A 107 -5.58 -10.71 18.41
N ASN A 108 -6.18 -11.80 17.96
CA ASN A 108 -6.19 -13.07 18.68
C ASN A 108 -5.87 -14.17 17.67
N GLY A 109 -4.59 -14.32 17.34
CA GLY A 109 -4.15 -15.34 16.39
C GLY A 109 -2.68 -15.69 16.55
N THR A 110 -2.35 -16.95 16.30
CA THR A 110 -0.97 -17.42 16.24
C THR A 110 -0.48 -17.36 14.80
N VAL A 111 0.75 -16.88 14.63
CA VAL A 111 1.42 -16.81 13.33
C VAL A 111 2.77 -17.51 13.42
N THR A 112 3.16 -18.15 12.33
CA THR A 112 4.45 -18.84 12.20
C THR A 112 5.38 -18.05 11.29
N SER A 113 6.69 -18.25 11.46
CA SER A 113 7.68 -17.64 10.55
C SER A 113 7.39 -18.03 9.09
N GLY A 114 7.42 -17.05 8.19
CA GLY A 114 7.10 -17.23 6.77
C GLY A 114 5.61 -17.15 6.42
N SER A 115 4.71 -17.07 7.40
CA SER A 115 3.28 -16.91 7.15
C SER A 115 2.89 -15.46 6.88
N THR A 116 1.72 -15.29 6.26
CA THR A 116 1.09 -13.98 6.07
C THR A 116 -0.17 -13.87 6.90
N PHE A 117 -0.45 -12.69 7.45
CA PHE A 117 -1.73 -12.40 8.10
C PHE A 117 -2.25 -11.02 7.70
N THR A 118 -3.57 -10.86 7.75
CA THR A 118 -4.23 -9.60 7.42
C THR A 118 -4.90 -9.00 8.63
N VAL A 119 -4.74 -7.70 8.81
CA VAL A 119 -5.40 -6.91 9.85
C VAL A 119 -6.39 -5.96 9.20
N VAL A 120 -7.60 -5.90 9.75
CA VAL A 120 -8.67 -5.00 9.29
C VAL A 120 -9.06 -4.09 10.44
N SER A 121 -9.07 -2.78 10.21
CA SER A 121 -9.55 -1.82 11.20
C SER A 121 -11.06 -1.98 11.45
N PRO A 122 -11.58 -1.61 12.63
CA PRO A 122 -13.01 -1.55 12.87
C PRO A 122 -13.70 -0.64 11.83
N LEU A 123 -14.89 -1.05 11.40
CA LEU A 123 -15.69 -0.30 10.43
C LEU A 123 -15.99 1.11 10.95
N ALA A 124 -15.98 2.09 10.06
CA ALA A 124 -16.32 3.50 10.33
C ALA A 124 -15.43 4.23 11.36
N LYS A 125 -14.38 3.58 11.88
CA LYS A 125 -13.34 4.25 12.71
C LYS A 125 -12.24 4.88 11.85
N VAL A 126 -12.11 4.43 10.60
CA VAL A 126 -11.06 4.86 9.67
C VAL A 126 -11.66 5.05 8.28
N ASN A 127 -11.64 6.29 7.81
CA ASN A 127 -11.95 6.64 6.43
C ASN A 127 -10.74 7.32 5.79
N CYS A 128 -10.21 6.71 4.73
CA CYS A 128 -9.22 7.36 3.85
C CYS A 128 -9.84 7.87 2.55
N TYR A 129 -11.16 7.71 2.40
CA TYR A 129 -11.91 8.13 1.22
C TYR A 129 -13.19 8.83 1.67
N SER A 130 -13.29 10.11 1.34
CA SER A 130 -14.52 10.90 1.43
C SER A 130 -14.80 11.55 0.08
N SER A 131 -16.04 12.00 -0.14
CA SER A 131 -16.42 12.79 -1.31
C SER A 131 -15.64 14.11 -1.31
N GLY A 132 -14.47 14.12 -1.96
CA GLY A 132 -13.53 15.25 -1.96
C GLY A 132 -12.06 14.84 -1.98
N VAL A 133 -11.74 13.58 -1.63
CA VAL A 133 -10.38 13.04 -1.77
C VAL A 133 -10.29 12.29 -3.11
N SER A 134 -9.38 12.73 -3.98
CA SER A 134 -9.09 12.02 -5.23
C SER A 134 -8.63 10.59 -4.92
N SER A 135 -9.10 9.62 -5.73
CA SER A 135 -8.52 8.27 -5.73
C SER A 135 -7.00 8.33 -5.91
N GLY A 136 -6.25 7.52 -5.18
CA GLY A 136 -4.79 7.53 -5.24
C GLY A 136 -4.11 8.54 -4.31
N ALA A 137 -4.85 9.24 -3.44
CA ALA A 137 -4.28 10.06 -2.39
C ALA A 137 -3.48 9.20 -1.39
N HIS A 138 -2.32 9.73 -0.99
CA HIS A 138 -1.42 9.05 -0.06
C HIS A 138 -1.94 9.15 1.38
N PHE A 139 -1.89 8.03 2.10
CA PHE A 139 -2.07 7.99 3.55
C PHE A 139 -0.81 7.43 4.21
N ALA A 140 -0.53 7.88 5.44
CA ALA A 140 0.50 7.28 6.28
C ALA A 140 0.06 7.25 7.74
N VAL A 141 0.40 6.19 8.45
CA VAL A 141 0.03 5.97 9.84
C VAL A 141 1.13 5.21 10.57
N ASN A 142 1.41 5.57 11.81
CA ASN A 142 2.34 4.83 12.66
C ASN A 142 1.58 3.70 13.34
N GLY A 143 2.21 2.52 13.43
CA GLY A 143 1.65 1.38 14.13
C GLY A 143 2.61 0.83 15.17
N ASN A 144 2.06 0.34 16.27
CA ASN A 144 2.75 -0.46 17.27
C ASN A 144 2.03 -1.81 17.41
N LEU A 145 2.71 -2.86 16.95
CA LEU A 145 2.24 -4.24 16.99
C LEU A 145 2.80 -4.92 18.24
N SER A 146 1.91 -5.29 19.15
CA SER A 146 2.23 -6.12 20.32
C SER A 146 2.03 -7.60 19.96
N TYR A 147 3.05 -8.40 20.24
CA TYR A 147 3.04 -9.83 20.02
C TYR A 147 3.80 -10.54 21.14
N THR A 148 3.49 -11.81 21.34
CA THR A 148 4.13 -12.63 22.36
C THR A 148 4.75 -13.85 21.72
N VAL A 149 6.01 -14.14 22.08
CA VAL A 149 6.75 -15.32 21.61
C VAL A 149 6.96 -16.32 22.73
N TYR A 150 7.01 -17.60 22.37
CA TYR A 150 7.35 -18.68 23.29
C TYR A 150 8.79 -19.09 23.02
N THR A 151 9.64 -18.90 24.03
CA THR A 151 11.04 -19.30 24.00
C THR A 151 11.30 -20.38 25.05
N PRO A 152 12.42 -21.12 24.98
CA PRO A 152 12.81 -22.05 26.05
C PRO A 152 12.92 -21.39 27.44
N ALA A 153 13.17 -20.08 27.49
CA ALA A 153 13.26 -19.28 28.71
C ALA A 153 11.89 -18.78 29.22
N GLY A 154 10.81 -19.04 28.49
CA GLY A 154 9.44 -18.64 28.85
C GLY A 154 8.76 -17.77 27.80
N LYS A 155 7.61 -17.21 28.20
CA LYS A 155 6.73 -16.38 27.38
C LYS A 155 7.16 -14.91 27.50
N VAL A 156 7.46 -14.26 26.38
CA VAL A 156 7.95 -12.87 26.34
C VAL A 156 7.11 -12.02 25.38
N THR A 157 6.53 -10.93 25.89
CA THR A 157 5.80 -9.95 25.09
C THR A 157 6.76 -8.90 24.52
N LEU A 158 6.67 -8.68 23.21
CA LEU A 158 7.52 -7.79 22.44
C LEU A 158 6.65 -6.80 21.65
N PHE A 159 7.30 -5.73 21.21
CA PHE A 159 6.67 -4.67 20.44
C PHE A 159 7.43 -4.45 19.14
N SER A 160 6.70 -4.33 18.04
CA SER A 160 7.22 -3.95 16.73
C SER A 160 6.55 -2.65 16.32
N THR A 161 7.33 -1.59 16.22
CA THR A 161 6.84 -0.27 15.80
C THR A 161 7.21 0.02 14.37
N GLY A 162 6.42 0.81 13.66
CA GLY A 162 6.80 1.27 12.33
C GLY A 162 5.75 2.20 11.73
N THR A 163 5.98 2.62 10.50
CA THR A 163 5.04 3.43 9.73
C THR A 163 4.53 2.60 8.57
N ILE A 164 3.22 2.65 8.31
CA ILE A 164 2.56 2.09 7.14
C ILE A 164 2.06 3.26 6.30
N ALA A 165 2.46 3.31 5.03
CA ALA A 165 1.95 4.28 4.07
C ALA A 165 1.43 3.57 2.82
N GLY A 166 0.45 4.16 2.15
CA GLY A 166 -0.17 3.60 0.97
C GLY A 166 -1.05 4.62 0.26
N ILE A 167 -1.89 4.15 -0.64
CA ILE A 167 -2.85 4.98 -1.40
C ILE A 167 -4.28 4.55 -1.11
N ASN A 168 -5.19 5.52 -1.06
CA ASN A 168 -6.61 5.22 -0.95
C ASN A 168 -7.16 4.65 -2.27
N SER A 169 -8.12 3.73 -2.18
CA SER A 169 -8.82 3.19 -3.35
C SER A 169 -10.34 3.36 -3.19
N PRO A 170 -11.04 3.88 -4.22
CA PRO A 170 -12.50 3.99 -4.24
C PRO A 170 -13.17 2.63 -4.42
N SER A 171 -12.47 1.64 -4.98
CA SER A 171 -13.02 0.31 -5.26
C SER A 171 -12.70 -0.68 -4.13
N GLN A 172 -13.70 -1.46 -3.72
CA GLN A 172 -13.54 -2.63 -2.85
C GLN A 172 -12.90 -3.82 -3.61
N SER A 173 -11.92 -3.61 -4.50
CA SER A 173 -11.36 -4.71 -5.30
C SER A 173 -10.01 -5.17 -4.77
N LEU A 174 -10.05 -6.32 -4.12
CA LEU A 174 -8.93 -7.09 -3.60
C LEU A 174 -8.16 -7.69 -4.77
N VAL A 175 -7.05 -7.07 -5.18
CA VAL A 175 -6.02 -7.78 -5.95
C VAL A 175 -4.86 -8.09 -5.04
N ALA A 176 -5.11 -9.02 -4.13
CA ALA A 176 -4.11 -9.97 -3.70
C ALA A 176 -4.87 -11.24 -3.31
N ASN A 177 -4.85 -12.22 -4.21
CA ASN A 177 -5.19 -13.60 -3.90
C ASN A 177 -4.21 -14.07 -2.81
N PHE A 178 -4.55 -13.82 -1.55
CA PHE A 178 -3.89 -14.47 -0.42
C PHE A 178 -4.62 -15.78 -0.15
N THR A 179 -4.40 -16.75 -1.03
CA THR A 179 -4.67 -18.15 -0.72
C THR A 179 -3.78 -18.53 0.46
N ASN A 180 -4.43 -18.86 1.59
CA ASN A 180 -3.88 -19.29 2.89
C ASN A 180 -3.52 -18.21 3.92
N SER A 181 -4.37 -17.20 4.15
CA SER A 181 -4.27 -16.34 5.35
C SER A 181 -5.39 -16.68 6.34
N SER A 182 -5.03 -17.12 7.54
CA SER A 182 -5.92 -17.13 8.70
C SER A 182 -6.40 -15.70 8.94
N ASN A 183 -7.65 -15.43 8.59
CA ASN A 183 -8.22 -14.10 8.73
C ASN A 183 -8.46 -13.84 10.22
N ILE A 184 -7.58 -13.07 10.86
CA ILE A 184 -7.77 -12.67 12.26
C ILE A 184 -8.83 -11.57 12.27
N GLN A 185 -10.08 -12.01 12.33
CA GLN A 185 -11.25 -11.15 12.43
C GLN A 185 -11.28 -10.46 13.80
N VAL A 186 -11.62 -9.18 13.80
CA VAL A 186 -11.85 -8.40 15.02
C VAL A 186 -13.04 -9.03 15.77
N PRO A 187 -12.95 -9.31 17.09
CA PRO A 187 -14.10 -9.74 17.86
C PRO A 187 -15.16 -8.63 17.85
N GLY A 188 -16.27 -8.84 17.12
CA GLY A 188 -17.42 -7.92 17.11
C GLY A 188 -18.00 -7.55 15.75
N THR A 189 -17.43 -7.96 14.62
CA THR A 189 -18.06 -7.76 13.31
C THR A 189 -18.11 -9.06 12.52
N SER A 190 -19.26 -9.73 12.59
CA SER A 190 -19.62 -10.83 11.69
C SER A 190 -19.71 -10.31 10.26
N SER A 191 -18.63 -10.43 9.50
CA SER A 191 -18.74 -10.50 8.04
C SER A 191 -18.91 -11.97 7.70
N THR A 192 -20.16 -12.42 7.62
CA THR A 192 -20.52 -13.72 7.06
C THR A 192 -20.02 -13.73 5.62
N ALA A 193 -18.84 -14.31 5.39
CA ALA A 193 -18.37 -14.58 4.05
C ALA A 193 -19.24 -15.71 3.50
N THR A 194 -20.31 -15.35 2.79
CA THR A 194 -21.03 -16.32 1.97
C THR A 194 -20.06 -16.76 0.87
N ILE A 195 -19.53 -17.96 1.02
CA ILE A 195 -18.92 -18.69 -0.08
C ILE A 195 -19.97 -18.78 -1.20
N MET A 196 -19.79 -18.02 -2.28
CA MET A 196 -20.57 -18.24 -3.50
C MET A 196 -20.09 -19.56 -4.11
N GLU A 197 -20.80 -20.63 -3.78
CA GLU A 197 -20.71 -21.92 -4.44
C GLU A 197 -21.20 -21.76 -5.89
N TRP A 198 -20.33 -22.04 -6.86
CA TRP A 198 -20.66 -22.01 -8.28
C TRP A 198 -21.66 -23.13 -8.62
N ARG A 199 -22.96 -22.85 -8.54
CA ARG A 199 -23.99 -23.71 -9.12
C ARG A 199 -24.09 -23.42 -10.62
N SER A 200 -23.62 -24.34 -11.44
CA SER A 200 -23.85 -24.35 -12.88
C SER A 200 -25.35 -24.46 -13.16
N CYS A 201 -25.91 -23.51 -13.91
CA CYS A 201 -27.24 -23.65 -14.52
C CYS A 201 -27.17 -24.73 -15.59
N VAL A 202 -27.81 -25.88 -15.34
CA VAL A 202 -28.29 -26.80 -16.38
C VAL A 202 -29.81 -26.68 -16.36
N THR A 203 -30.39 -26.12 -17.41
CA THR A 203 -31.85 -26.07 -17.62
C THR A 203 -32.33 -27.38 -18.24
N PRO A 204 -33.53 -27.87 -17.90
CA PRO A 204 -34.19 -28.99 -18.57
C PRO A 204 -34.70 -28.61 -19.98
#